data_AF-A0A955GG08-F1
#
_entry.id   AF-A0A955GG08-F1
#
_cell.length_a   1.000
_cell.length_b   1.000
_cell.length_c   1.000
_cell.angle_alpha   90.00
_cell.angle_beta   90.00
_cell.angle_gamma   90.00
#
_symmetry.space_group_name_H-M   'P 1'
#
loop_
_entity.id
_entity.type
_entity.pdbx_description
1 polymer ?
#
loop_
_entity_poly.entity_id
_entity_poly.type
_entity_poly.pdbx_seq_one_letter_code
_entity_poly.pdbx_strand_id
1 'polypeptide(L)'
;MKEENKLLKFVYTFFLGLLLAMFVGFGVNTFYEGPKAPEYPSSTMAIYGDKAPSEEQIAAEKAYNEEQIAYNESLKPYSRNVSIIVLLSAIALISLSLIYVSKIKILADGLMMGGLFTLMYSIIRSIISENSKYIFVTITVGLITVAYLGYRRFVHPELKVKK
;
A
#
# COMPACT_ATOMS: atom_id res chain seq x y z
N MET A 1 -29.51 -21.80 1.86
CA MET A 1 -28.41 -22.69 2.30
C MET A 1 -27.17 -22.73 1.39
N LYS A 2 -27.20 -23.21 0.13
CA LYS A 2 -25.97 -23.29 -0.71
C LYS A 2 -25.38 -21.91 -1.09
N GLU A 3 -26.23 -20.93 -1.38
CA GLU A 3 -25.80 -19.57 -1.77
C GLU A 3 -25.33 -18.73 -0.57
N GLU A 4 -26.01 -18.80 0.58
CA GLU A 4 -25.57 -18.12 1.82
C GLU A 4 -24.16 -18.54 2.25
N ASN A 5 -23.83 -19.83 2.11
CA ASN A 5 -22.50 -20.34 2.46
C ASN A 5 -21.42 -19.85 1.49
N LYS A 6 -21.75 -19.67 0.20
CA LYS A 6 -20.82 -19.06 -0.78
C LYS A 6 -20.61 -17.58 -0.50
N LEU A 7 -21.69 -16.85 -0.22
CA LEU A 7 -21.63 -15.43 0.12
C LEU A 7 -20.79 -15.21 1.38
N LEU A 8 -21.03 -15.97 2.45
CA LEU A 8 -20.27 -15.86 3.70
C LEU A 8 -18.78 -16.13 3.48
N LYS A 9 -18.44 -17.14 2.68
CA LYS A 9 -17.04 -17.43 2.32
C LYS A 9 -16.39 -16.28 1.55
N PHE A 10 -17.11 -15.70 0.59
CA PHE A 10 -16.61 -14.55 -0.16
C PHE A 10 -16.35 -13.36 0.77
N VAL A 11 -17.34 -13.00 1.59
CA VAL A 11 -17.24 -11.90 2.56
C VAL A 11 -16.05 -12.13 3.50
N TYR A 12 -15.96 -13.33 4.09
CA TYR A 12 -14.84 -13.68 4.97
C TYR A 12 -13.48 -13.55 4.27
N THR A 13 -13.36 -14.09 3.06
CA THR A 13 -12.11 -14.05 2.26
C THR A 13 -11.70 -12.61 1.97
N PHE A 14 -12.66 -11.78 1.59
CA PHE A 14 -12.44 -10.36 1.31
C PHE A 14 -12.01 -9.60 2.56
N PHE A 15 -12.72 -9.76 3.68
CA PHE A 15 -12.39 -9.13 4.95
C PHE A 15 -11.02 -9.56 5.47
N LEU A 16 -10.71 -10.86 5.40
CA LEU A 16 -9.38 -11.37 5.77
C LEU A 16 -8.29 -10.72 4.91
N GLY A 17 -8.51 -10.63 3.60
CA GLY A 17 -7.57 -9.95 2.71
C GLY A 17 -7.37 -8.48 3.07
N LEU A 18 -8.46 -7.74 3.31
CA LEU A 18 -8.40 -6.33 3.68
C LEU A 18 -7.68 -6.13 5.03
N LEU A 19 -8.01 -6.94 6.03
CA LEU A 19 -7.36 -6.87 7.35
C LEU A 19 -5.86 -7.16 7.26
N LEU A 20 -5.43 -8.11 6.43
CA LEU A 20 -4.00 -8.37 6.20
C LEU A 20 -3.30 -7.18 5.57
N ALA A 21 -3.90 -6.54 4.57
CA ALA A 21 -3.32 -5.35 3.95
C ALA A 21 -3.23 -4.18 4.92
N MET A 22 -4.27 -3.97 5.75
CA MET A 22 -4.24 -3.00 6.84
C MET A 22 -3.16 -3.34 7.86
N PHE A 23 -3.06 -4.61 8.29
CA PHE A 23 -2.04 -5.06 9.23
C PHE A 23 -0.63 -4.75 8.72
N VAL A 24 -0.33 -5.00 7.44
CA VAL A 24 0.95 -4.63 6.85
C VAL A 24 1.12 -3.10 6.81
N GLY A 25 0.14 -2.36 6.31
CA GLY A 25 0.23 -0.90 6.17
C GLY A 25 0.42 -0.18 7.51
N PHE A 26 -0.44 -0.47 8.49
CA PHE A 26 -0.33 0.06 9.85
C PHE A 26 0.88 -0.47 10.60
N GLY A 27 1.25 -1.73 10.37
CA GLY A 27 2.46 -2.32 10.94
C GLY A 27 3.72 -1.57 10.50
N VAL A 28 3.84 -1.27 9.20
CA VAL A 28 4.95 -0.46 8.70
C VAL A 28 4.93 0.93 9.33
N ASN A 29 3.78 1.61 9.39
CA ASN A 29 3.69 2.93 10.01
C ASN A 29 4.05 2.93 11.52
N THR A 30 3.81 1.82 12.21
CA THR A 30 4.10 1.67 13.64
C THR A 30 5.59 1.49 13.92
N PHE A 31 6.32 0.77 13.05
CA PHE A 31 7.74 0.44 13.25
C PHE A 31 8.71 1.26 12.37
N TYR A 32 8.20 1.95 11.37
CA TYR A 32 8.94 2.79 10.44
C TYR A 32 8.17 4.09 10.26
N GLU A 33 8.31 4.99 11.23
CA GLU A 33 7.57 6.25 11.30
C GLU A 33 7.89 7.14 10.09
N GLY A 34 6.85 7.80 9.59
CA GLY A 34 6.98 8.78 8.53
C GLY A 34 7.47 10.14 9.02
N PRO A 35 7.93 11.00 8.10
CA PRO A 35 8.17 12.40 8.43
C PRO A 35 6.86 13.04 8.92
N LYS A 36 6.98 14.03 9.81
CA LYS A 36 5.85 14.79 10.35
C LYS A 36 5.57 15.97 9.45
N ALA A 37 4.31 16.15 9.06
CA ALA A 37 3.90 17.32 8.30
C ALA A 37 4.04 18.57 9.18
N PRO A 38 4.53 19.69 8.63
CA PRO A 38 4.56 20.96 9.35
C PRO A 38 3.13 21.43 9.65
N GLU A 39 2.94 22.09 10.78
CA GLU A 39 1.64 22.63 11.17
C GLU A 39 1.39 23.96 10.45
N TYR A 40 0.19 24.11 9.89
CA TYR A 40 -0.16 25.35 9.21
C TYR A 40 -0.24 26.50 10.23
N PRO A 41 0.43 27.63 9.98
CA PRO A 41 0.49 28.71 10.96
C PRO A 41 -0.92 29.27 11.24
N SER A 42 -1.32 29.30 12.52
CA SER A 42 -2.65 29.78 12.91
C SER A 42 -2.84 31.28 12.66
N SER A 43 -1.76 32.06 12.61
CA SER A 43 -1.75 33.50 12.32
C SER A 43 -2.16 33.84 10.88
N THR A 44 -2.08 32.90 9.94
CA THR A 44 -2.48 33.09 8.54
C THR A 44 -3.91 32.59 8.25
N MET A 45 -4.57 31.90 9.19
CA MET A 45 -5.99 31.51 9.04
C MET A 45 -6.95 32.72 9.04
N ALA A 46 -6.49 33.90 9.47
CA ALA A 46 -7.27 35.14 9.51
C ALA A 46 -7.35 35.89 8.16
N ILE A 47 -6.90 35.29 7.05
CA ILE A 47 -6.90 35.87 5.69
C ILE A 47 -8.32 35.97 5.07
N TYR A 48 -9.38 35.66 5.82
CA TYR A 48 -10.77 35.92 5.41
C TYR A 48 -11.21 37.38 5.66
N GLY A 49 -10.49 38.35 5.07
CA GLY A 49 -10.89 39.76 5.06
C GLY A 49 -10.05 40.61 4.10
N ASP A 50 -10.58 41.78 3.68
CA ASP A 50 -9.99 42.72 2.69
C ASP A 50 -8.69 43.42 3.14
N LYS A 51 -7.98 42.89 4.15
CA LYS A 51 -6.73 43.48 4.65
C LYS A 51 -5.54 42.76 4.02
N ALA A 52 -4.60 43.54 3.47
CA ALA A 52 -3.34 43.02 3.00
C ALA A 52 -2.62 42.26 4.15
N PRO A 53 -1.93 41.13 3.85
CA PRO A 53 -1.18 40.38 4.84
C PRO A 53 -0.14 41.25 5.55
N SER A 54 0.01 41.09 6.86
CA SER A 54 1.09 41.70 7.64
C SER A 54 2.45 41.06 7.32
N GLU A 55 3.55 41.76 7.60
CA GLU A 55 4.91 41.24 7.41
C GLU A 55 5.15 39.94 8.20
N GLU A 56 4.59 39.84 9.41
CA GLU A 56 4.66 38.62 10.23
C GLU A 56 3.93 37.44 9.58
N GLN A 57 2.79 37.68 8.93
CA GLN A 57 2.04 36.63 8.20
C GLN A 57 2.80 36.16 6.96
N ILE A 58 3.39 37.09 6.20
CA ILE A 58 4.22 36.77 5.03
C ILE A 58 5.44 35.93 5.45
N ALA A 59 6.09 36.31 6.55
CA ALA A 59 7.22 35.57 7.09
C ALA A 59 6.82 34.15 7.56
N ALA A 60 5.69 34.03 8.27
CA ALA A 60 5.18 32.74 8.73
C ALA A 60 4.79 31.80 7.58
N GLU A 61 4.13 32.32 6.54
CA GLU A 61 3.80 31.55 5.34
C GLU A 61 5.04 31.10 4.58
N LYS A 62 6.04 31.98 4.47
CA LYS A 62 7.32 31.62 3.84
C LYS A 62 8.03 30.49 4.60
N ALA A 63 8.10 30.60 5.93
CA ALA A 63 8.69 29.55 6.76
C ALA A 63 7.94 28.22 6.63
N TYR A 64 6.61 28.24 6.66
CA TYR A 64 5.78 27.06 6.43
C TYR A 64 6.02 26.45 5.04
N ASN A 65 6.11 27.26 4.00
CA ASN A 65 6.37 26.78 2.64
C ASN A 65 7.76 26.12 2.53
N GLU A 66 8.78 26.67 3.17
CA GLU A 66 10.12 26.08 3.23
C GLU A 66 10.11 24.72 3.96
N GLU A 67 9.44 24.65 5.11
CA GLU A 67 9.26 23.39 5.85
C GLU A 67 8.45 22.36 5.05
N GLN A 68 7.42 22.80 4.33
CA GLN A 68 6.58 21.94 3.51
C GLN A 68 7.36 21.36 2.33
N ILE A 69 8.24 22.15 1.70
CA ILE A 69 9.16 21.66 0.66
C ILE A 69 10.10 20.60 1.24
N ALA A 70 10.72 20.87 2.38
CA ALA A 70 11.61 19.92 3.04
C ALA A 70 10.88 18.62 3.44
N TYR A 71 9.65 18.74 3.96
CA TYR A 71 8.78 17.62 4.27
C TYR A 71 8.46 16.78 3.02
N ASN A 72 8.04 17.41 1.92
CA ASN A 72 7.74 16.73 0.66
C ASN A 72 8.97 16.01 0.10
N GLU A 73 10.16 16.61 0.17
CA GLU A 73 11.40 15.94 -0.24
C GLU A 73 11.75 14.74 0.65
N SER A 74 11.52 14.85 1.96
CA SER A 74 11.75 13.74 2.90
C SER A 74 10.75 12.58 2.70
N LEU A 75 9.53 12.86 2.22
CA LEU A 75 8.51 11.86 1.94
C LEU A 75 8.90 10.92 0.79
N LYS A 76 9.65 11.40 -0.21
CA LYS A 76 10.02 10.61 -1.39
C LYS A 76 10.83 9.35 -1.04
N PRO A 77 12.00 9.45 -0.36
CA PRO A 77 12.76 8.27 0.04
C PRO A 77 12.03 7.44 1.10
N TYR A 78 11.26 8.07 1.99
CA TYR A 78 10.40 7.34 2.94
C TYR A 78 9.39 6.46 2.22
N SER A 79 8.68 7.01 1.23
CA SER A 79 7.66 6.27 0.47
C SER A 79 8.27 5.14 -0.36
N ARG A 80 9.45 5.36 -0.94
CA ARG A 80 10.22 4.29 -1.60
C ARG A 80 10.53 3.15 -0.62
N ASN A 81 11.08 3.44 0.55
CA ASN A 81 11.45 2.42 1.52
C ASN A 81 10.22 1.64 2.03
N VAL A 82 9.11 2.33 2.30
CA VAL A 82 7.84 1.68 2.65
C VAL A 82 7.34 0.80 1.51
N SER A 83 7.40 1.29 0.26
CA SER A 83 7.00 0.51 -0.92
C SER A 83 7.80 -0.80 -1.02
N ILE A 84 9.10 -0.80 -0.72
CA ILE A 84 9.95 -2.01 -0.69
C ILE A 84 9.47 -2.98 0.40
N ILE A 85 9.30 -2.50 1.65
CA ILE A 85 8.87 -3.36 2.77
C ILE A 85 7.51 -3.99 2.48
N VAL A 86 6.58 -3.19 1.96
CA VAL A 86 5.23 -3.63 1.59
C VAL A 86 5.27 -4.61 0.41
N LEU A 87 6.13 -4.39 -0.59
CA LEU A 87 6.29 -5.31 -1.73
C LEU A 87 6.77 -6.69 -1.27
N LEU A 88 7.78 -6.72 -0.41
CA LEU A 88 8.30 -7.96 0.15
C LEU A 88 7.24 -8.68 0.98
N SER A 89 6.48 -7.93 1.78
CA SER A 89 5.36 -8.47 2.56
C SER A 89 4.26 -9.05 1.66
N ALA A 90 3.92 -8.37 0.57
CA ALA A 90 2.95 -8.86 -0.42
C ALA A 90 3.40 -10.19 -1.03
N ILE A 91 4.66 -10.27 -1.49
CA ILE A 91 5.24 -11.49 -2.06
C ILE A 91 5.27 -12.62 -1.04
N ALA A 92 5.58 -12.32 0.23
CA ALA A 92 5.57 -13.29 1.32
C ALA A 92 4.15 -13.85 1.57
N LEU A 93 3.14 -12.98 1.72
CA LEU A 93 1.74 -13.39 1.91
C LEU A 93 1.26 -14.26 0.74
N ILE A 94 1.53 -13.82 -0.48
CA ILE A 94 1.24 -14.55 -1.70
C ILE A 94 1.90 -15.94 -1.69
N SER A 95 3.19 -16.02 -1.37
CA SER A 95 3.94 -17.28 -1.35
C SER A 95 3.41 -18.23 -0.27
N LEU A 96 3.12 -17.71 0.92
CA LEU A 96 2.50 -18.46 2.02
C LEU A 96 1.12 -19.02 1.62
N SER A 97 0.33 -18.24 0.87
CA SER A 97 -0.98 -18.68 0.38
C SER A 97 -0.90 -19.89 -0.54
N LEU A 98 0.14 -19.96 -1.37
CA LEU A 98 0.34 -21.06 -2.32
C LEU A 98 0.90 -22.32 -1.65
N ILE A 99 1.85 -22.17 -0.73
CA ILE A 99 2.64 -23.30 -0.22
C ILE A 99 1.99 -23.92 1.03
N TYR A 100 1.65 -23.09 2.03
CA TYR A 100 1.32 -23.59 3.36
C TYR A 100 -0.18 -23.73 3.61
N VAL A 101 -0.97 -22.79 3.07
CA VAL A 101 -2.40 -22.69 3.38
C VAL A 101 -3.27 -23.41 2.35
N SER A 102 -2.68 -24.01 1.30
CA SER A 102 -3.41 -24.69 0.22
C SER A 102 -4.37 -25.79 0.69
N LYS A 103 -4.18 -26.34 1.90
CA LYS A 103 -5.07 -27.31 2.54
C LYS A 103 -6.38 -26.70 3.06
N ILE A 104 -6.41 -25.40 3.36
CA ILE A 104 -7.58 -24.66 3.86
C ILE A 104 -7.94 -23.57 2.85
N LYS A 105 -8.74 -23.96 1.85
CA LYS A 105 -9.04 -23.11 0.67
C LYS A 105 -9.45 -21.69 1.02
N ILE A 106 -10.32 -21.50 2.02
CA ILE A 106 -10.83 -20.18 2.41
C ILE A 106 -9.72 -19.28 2.95
N LEU A 107 -8.84 -19.82 3.81
CA LEU A 107 -7.71 -19.05 4.36
C LEU A 107 -6.67 -18.75 3.26
N ALA A 108 -6.39 -19.70 2.37
CA ALA A 108 -5.48 -19.48 1.25
C ALA A 108 -5.99 -18.37 0.32
N ASP A 109 -7.30 -18.35 0.05
CA ASP A 109 -7.92 -17.35 -0.81
C ASP A 109 -7.86 -15.96 -0.16
N GLY A 110 -8.08 -15.88 1.15
CA GLY A 110 -8.01 -14.60 1.87
C GLY A 110 -6.57 -14.09 1.97
N LEU A 111 -5.62 -14.97 2.23
CA LEU A 111 -4.20 -14.64 2.28
C LEU A 111 -3.68 -14.16 0.91
N MET A 112 -4.10 -14.82 -0.17
CA MET A 112 -3.80 -14.41 -1.54
C MET A 112 -4.38 -13.01 -1.83
N MET A 113 -5.66 -12.78 -1.50
CA MET A 113 -6.32 -11.49 -1.71
C MET A 113 -5.64 -10.38 -0.89
N GLY A 114 -5.24 -10.66 0.36
CA GLY A 114 -4.49 -9.71 1.18
C GLY A 114 -3.12 -9.39 0.61
N GLY A 115 -2.42 -10.38 0.07
CA GLY A 115 -1.17 -10.15 -0.65
C GLY A 115 -1.35 -9.28 -1.90
N LEU A 116 -2.45 -9.43 -2.65
CA LEU A 116 -2.77 -8.57 -3.80
C LEU A 116 -3.09 -7.12 -3.38
N PHE A 117 -3.87 -6.91 -2.32
CA PHE A 117 -4.12 -5.57 -1.80
C PHE A 117 -2.85 -4.91 -1.27
N THR A 118 -1.99 -5.69 -0.60
CA THR A 118 -0.69 -5.23 -0.13
C THR A 118 0.22 -4.86 -1.31
N LEU A 119 0.21 -5.64 -2.38
CA LEU A 119 0.95 -5.32 -3.61
C LEU A 119 0.48 -4.00 -4.23
N MET A 120 -0.84 -3.80 -4.30
CA MET A 120 -1.42 -2.56 -4.79
C MET A 120 -1.01 -1.36 -3.92
N TYR A 121 -0.99 -1.53 -2.60
CA TYR A 121 -0.49 -0.50 -1.68
C TYR A 121 0.99 -0.16 -1.93
N SER A 122 1.84 -1.17 -2.19
CA SER A 122 3.24 -0.95 -2.55
C SER A 122 3.39 -0.10 -3.83
N ILE A 123 2.55 -0.34 -4.84
CA ILE A 123 2.54 0.45 -6.09
C ILE A 123 2.11 1.89 -5.82
N ILE A 124 1.08 2.13 -5.01
CA ILE A 124 0.68 3.50 -4.64
C ILE A 124 1.85 4.23 -3.96
N ARG A 125 2.53 3.56 -3.04
CA ARG A 125 3.71 4.12 -2.34
C ARG A 125 4.89 4.34 -3.29
N SER A 126 5.07 3.53 -4.33
CA SER A 126 6.12 3.76 -5.31
C SER A 126 5.87 5.03 -6.13
N ILE A 127 4.61 5.33 -6.48
CA ILE A 127 4.25 6.55 -7.20
C ILE A 127 4.61 7.80 -6.39
N ILE A 128 4.32 7.80 -5.09
CA ILE A 128 4.66 8.91 -4.16
C ILE A 128 6.18 9.13 -4.05
N SER A 129 7.02 8.14 -4.38
CA SER A 129 8.47 8.34 -4.39
C SER A 129 8.98 9.24 -5.52
N GLU A 130 8.13 9.56 -6.51
CA GLU A 130 8.44 10.37 -7.70
C GLU A 130 9.64 9.87 -8.53
N ASN A 131 10.07 8.63 -8.31
CA ASN A 131 11.18 8.03 -9.03
C ASN A 131 10.66 7.10 -10.13
N SER A 132 10.60 7.60 -11.38
CA SER A 132 10.03 6.86 -12.51
C SER A 132 10.68 5.49 -12.75
N LYS A 133 11.99 5.35 -12.53
CA LYS A 133 12.70 4.06 -12.67
C LYS A 133 12.24 3.07 -11.60
N TYR A 134 12.13 3.53 -10.35
CA TYR A 134 11.65 2.71 -9.25
C TYR A 134 10.17 2.30 -9.41
N ILE A 135 9.33 3.24 -9.85
CA ILE A 135 7.92 2.98 -10.16
C ILE A 135 7.80 1.88 -11.21
N PHE A 136 8.55 2.01 -12.32
CA PHE A 136 8.56 1.01 -13.39
C PHE A 136 8.96 -0.37 -12.86
N VAL A 137 10.07 -0.46 -12.12
CA VAL A 137 10.54 -1.73 -11.53
C VAL A 137 9.48 -2.34 -10.61
N THR A 138 8.86 -1.54 -9.75
CA THR A 138 7.82 -2.01 -8.81
C THR A 138 6.63 -2.59 -9.56
N ILE A 139 6.15 -1.90 -10.61
CA ILE A 139 5.05 -2.35 -11.46
C ILE A 139 5.44 -3.64 -12.21
N THR A 140 6.65 -3.71 -12.76
CA THR A 140 7.14 -4.93 -13.43
C THR A 140 7.17 -6.12 -12.49
N VAL A 141 7.70 -5.96 -11.27
CA VAL A 141 7.71 -7.03 -10.27
C VAL A 141 6.29 -7.44 -9.89
N GLY A 142 5.38 -6.47 -9.73
CA GLY A 142 3.97 -6.75 -9.47
C GLY A 142 3.30 -7.53 -10.60
N LEU A 143 3.55 -7.15 -11.85
CA LEU A 143 3.05 -7.85 -13.03
C LEU A 143 3.58 -9.29 -13.10
N ILE A 144 4.88 -9.49 -12.94
CA ILE A 144 5.51 -10.82 -12.91
C ILE A 144 4.89 -11.67 -11.80
N THR A 145 4.69 -11.08 -10.62
CA THR A 145 4.08 -11.77 -9.47
C THR A 145 2.67 -12.22 -9.83
N VAL A 146 1.79 -11.33 -10.28
CA VAL A 146 0.40 -11.66 -10.63
C VAL A 146 0.33 -12.68 -11.77
N ALA A 147 1.16 -12.53 -12.82
CA ALA A 147 1.21 -13.47 -13.93
C ALA A 147 1.66 -14.87 -13.48
N TYR A 148 2.71 -14.95 -12.65
CA TYR A 148 3.17 -16.20 -12.07
C TYR A 148 2.10 -16.88 -11.20
N LEU A 149 1.37 -16.10 -10.39
CA LEU A 149 0.26 -16.61 -9.59
C LEU A 149 -0.88 -17.14 -10.45
N GLY A 150 -1.28 -16.38 -11.47
CA GLY A 150 -2.30 -16.81 -12.42
C GLY A 150 -1.92 -18.15 -13.05
N TYR A 151 -0.69 -18.26 -13.54
CA TYR A 151 -0.18 -19.50 -14.13
C TYR A 151 -0.18 -20.68 -13.13
N ARG A 152 0.40 -20.48 -11.95
CA ARG A 152 0.49 -21.54 -10.92
C ARG A 152 -0.88 -22.01 -10.44
N ARG A 153 -1.83 -21.09 -10.32
CA ARG A 153 -3.13 -21.38 -9.72
C ARG A 153 -4.16 -21.93 -10.72
N PHE A 154 -4.11 -21.50 -11.98
CA PHE A 154 -5.10 -21.88 -12.99
C PHE A 154 -4.58 -22.89 -14.02
N VAL A 155 -3.30 -22.84 -14.39
CA VAL A 155 -2.76 -23.71 -15.46
C VAL A 155 -2.10 -24.97 -14.89
N HIS A 156 -1.33 -24.82 -13.81
CA HIS A 156 -0.56 -25.93 -13.26
C HIS A 156 -1.39 -27.10 -12.64
N PRO A 157 -2.59 -26.89 -12.07
CA PRO A 157 -3.41 -27.99 -11.56
C PRO A 157 -3.89 -28.93 -12.68
N GLU A 158 -4.18 -28.43 -13.88
CA GLU A 158 -4.72 -29.24 -14.98
C GLU A 158 -3.68 -30.18 -15.61
N LEU A 159 -2.39 -29.82 -15.55
CA LEU A 159 -1.29 -30.64 -16.03
C LEU A 159 -1.03 -31.89 -15.17
N LYS A 160 -1.51 -31.92 -13.91
CA LYS A 160 -1.42 -33.11 -13.04
C LYS A 160 -2.58 -34.07 -13.22
N VAL A 161 -3.68 -33.65 -13.86
CA VAL A 161 -4.87 -34.51 -14.09
C VAL A 161 -4.73 -35.32 -15.39
N LYS A 162 -3.76 -34.98 -16.25
CA LYS A 162 -3.34 -35.80 -17.40
C LYS A 162 -2.09 -36.63 -17.07
N LYS A 163 -2.19 -37.60 -16.16
CA LYS A 163 -1.32 -38.78 -16.12
C LYS A 163 -2.09 -39.97 -15.57
#